data_AF-A0A8H5GNC1-F1
#
_entry.id   AF-A0A8H5GNC1-F1
#
_cell.length_a   1.000
_cell.length_b   1.000
_cell.length_c   1.000
_cell.angle_alpha   90.00
_cell.angle_beta   90.00
_cell.angle_gamma   90.00
#
_symmetry.space_group_name_H-M   'P 1'
#
loop_
_entity.id
_entity.type
_entity.pdbx_description
1 polymer ?
#
loop_
_entity_poly.entity_id
_entity_poly.type
_entity_poly.pdbx_seq_one_letter_code
_entity_poly.pdbx_strand_id
1 'polypeptide(L)'
;MIPVLDFRLRQGQSDALYESMFDRNNGKSTDMEQLNWGGTKDPKYKQRRTDAKCNGFCTEVNTYLPPGIKQECDEYPPASTKQGGPGASRKCIPATQNSGFQSHMIRIFASKTRCNLKMDDPFIIRMKDGCSYLGLTKRWDGITTTLPAQPSQLTIREDDDTYSYAGLKKRQNETSTTSSAEPSQLSLSGFNDTLMSIGDDNNTPSWIAVGLDELPAGTYAISVPLEFQITELVVLDGEGVEYASAESPSGLTTLNFTLDYKLDTGASLIAVTDRKMNISYTATGQLSTVTAPLNSNSAGSHFPLLMPVGLIVYIFLLMGIVPGP
;
A
#
# COMPACT_ATOMS: atom_id res chain seq x y z
N MET A 1 -7.12 -9.73 -27.07
CA MET A 1 -7.19 -10.55 -25.84
C MET A 1 -7.48 -9.61 -24.69
N ILE A 2 -8.40 -9.94 -23.79
CA ILE A 2 -8.69 -9.11 -22.61
C ILE A 2 -7.68 -9.50 -21.51
N PRO A 3 -6.85 -8.59 -21.00
CA PRO A 3 -5.91 -8.88 -19.91
C PRO A 3 -6.63 -9.32 -18.64
N VAL A 4 -6.00 -10.22 -17.87
CA VAL A 4 -6.56 -10.76 -16.61
C VAL A 4 -5.60 -10.46 -15.46
N LEU A 5 -6.09 -9.79 -14.42
CA LEU A 5 -5.41 -9.57 -13.15
C LEU A 5 -5.88 -10.61 -12.14
N ASP A 6 -5.01 -11.56 -11.81
CA ASP A 6 -5.29 -12.59 -10.80
C ASP A 6 -4.92 -12.09 -9.39
N PHE A 7 -5.93 -11.97 -8.52
CA PHE A 7 -5.73 -11.85 -7.08
C PHE A 7 -5.71 -13.24 -6.46
N ARG A 8 -4.60 -13.62 -5.86
CA ARG A 8 -4.47 -14.87 -5.11
C ARG A 8 -4.70 -14.60 -3.63
N LEU A 9 -5.44 -15.49 -2.97
CA LEU A 9 -5.59 -15.43 -1.52
C LEU A 9 -4.27 -15.87 -0.86
N ARG A 10 -3.69 -14.97 -0.07
CA ARG A 10 -2.49 -15.21 0.72
C ARG A 10 -2.74 -14.68 2.12
N GLN A 11 -2.75 -15.59 3.10
CA GLN A 11 -3.04 -15.25 4.49
C GLN A 11 -2.08 -14.18 5.00
N GLY A 12 -2.63 -13.11 5.59
CA GLY A 12 -1.89 -11.95 6.09
C GLY A 12 -1.38 -10.97 5.03
N GLN A 13 -1.51 -11.27 3.73
CA GLN A 13 -1.03 -10.41 2.64
C GLN A 13 -2.16 -9.87 1.75
N SER A 14 -3.18 -10.67 1.47
CA SER A 14 -4.27 -10.30 0.57
C SER A 14 -5.62 -10.83 1.03
N ASP A 15 -5.72 -11.40 2.23
CA ASP A 15 -6.96 -11.99 2.75
C ASP A 15 -8.05 -10.94 2.97
N ALA A 16 -7.75 -9.84 3.66
CA ALA A 16 -8.72 -8.77 3.87
C ALA A 16 -9.15 -8.11 2.56
N LEU A 17 -8.22 -8.02 1.60
CA LEU A 17 -8.48 -7.56 0.24
C LEU A 17 -9.43 -8.51 -0.52
N TYR A 18 -9.14 -9.81 -0.46
CA TYR A 18 -9.94 -10.84 -1.11
C TYR A 18 -11.38 -10.84 -0.57
N GLU A 19 -11.54 -10.67 0.74
CA GLU A 19 -12.85 -10.50 1.37
C GLU A 19 -13.57 -9.23 0.89
N SER A 20 -12.88 -8.10 0.78
CA SER A 20 -13.47 -6.84 0.29
C SER A 20 -14.06 -6.99 -1.13
N MET A 21 -13.35 -7.71 -2.00
CA MET A 21 -13.81 -8.04 -3.34
C MET A 21 -15.01 -9.00 -3.33
N PHE A 22 -15.03 -9.96 -2.40
CA PHE A 22 -16.13 -10.92 -2.25
C PHE A 22 -17.43 -10.27 -1.74
N ASP A 23 -17.32 -9.40 -0.74
CA ASP A 23 -18.46 -8.74 -0.07
C ASP A 23 -19.31 -7.93 -1.07
N ARG A 24 -18.68 -7.38 -2.12
CA ARG A 24 -19.35 -6.63 -3.20
C ARG A 24 -20.55 -7.36 -3.79
N ASN A 25 -20.42 -8.68 -3.94
CA ASN A 25 -21.40 -9.49 -4.65
C ASN A 25 -22.49 -10.06 -3.74
N ASN A 26 -22.61 -9.62 -2.48
CA ASN A 26 -23.49 -10.24 -1.48
C ASN A 26 -23.30 -11.76 -1.40
N GLY A 27 -22.05 -12.22 -1.54
CA GLY A 27 -21.71 -13.65 -1.60
C GLY A 27 -22.18 -14.39 -2.87
N LYS A 28 -22.75 -13.70 -3.87
CA LYS A 28 -23.04 -14.25 -5.20
C LYS A 28 -21.78 -14.13 -6.06
N SER A 29 -20.74 -14.89 -5.73
CA SER A 29 -19.47 -14.82 -6.44
C SER A 29 -19.66 -15.11 -7.94
N THR A 30 -19.40 -14.12 -8.78
CA THR A 30 -18.61 -14.41 -9.98
C THR A 30 -17.16 -14.23 -9.55
N ASP A 31 -16.34 -15.28 -9.67
CA ASP A 31 -14.90 -15.22 -9.32
C ASP A 31 -14.12 -14.26 -10.25
N MET A 32 -14.81 -13.62 -11.19
CA MET A 32 -14.28 -12.73 -12.20
C MET A 32 -15.24 -11.56 -12.42
N GLU A 33 -14.69 -10.38 -12.66
CA GLU A 33 -15.43 -9.21 -13.10
C GLU A 33 -14.67 -8.50 -14.21
N GLN A 34 -15.35 -8.17 -15.30
CA GLN A 34 -14.78 -7.35 -16.36
C GLN A 34 -14.96 -5.88 -16.02
N LEU A 35 -13.85 -5.15 -15.95
CA LEU A 35 -13.81 -3.72 -15.66
C LEU A 35 -13.18 -2.96 -16.83
N ASN A 36 -13.35 -1.65 -16.85
CA ASN A 36 -12.69 -0.77 -17.81
C ASN A 36 -11.70 0.11 -17.07
N TRP A 37 -10.48 0.20 -17.61
CA TRP A 37 -9.46 1.06 -17.04
C TRP A 37 -9.88 2.52 -17.12
N GLY A 38 -9.98 3.17 -15.97
CA GLY A 38 -10.26 4.60 -15.83
C GLY A 38 -8.98 5.43 -15.74
N GLY A 39 -7.87 4.82 -15.31
CA GLY A 39 -6.59 5.49 -15.12
C GLY A 39 -6.49 6.25 -13.79
N THR A 40 -5.29 6.28 -13.22
CA THR A 40 -4.98 7.03 -11.98
C THR A 40 -4.69 8.51 -12.24
N LYS A 41 -4.38 8.88 -13.49
CA LYS A 41 -4.14 10.28 -13.92
C LYS A 41 -5.39 10.97 -14.47
N ASP A 42 -6.51 10.25 -14.61
CA ASP A 42 -7.80 10.81 -15.02
C ASP A 42 -8.29 11.81 -13.96
N PRO A 43 -8.71 13.03 -14.32
CA PRO A 43 -9.33 13.96 -13.38
C PRO A 43 -10.48 13.34 -12.57
N LYS A 44 -11.21 12.39 -13.16
CA LYS A 44 -12.29 11.66 -12.49
C LYS A 44 -11.80 10.63 -11.48
N TYR A 45 -10.52 10.25 -11.46
CA TYR A 45 -9.96 9.33 -10.46
C TYR A 45 -10.20 9.85 -9.03
N LYS A 46 -9.84 11.12 -8.79
CA LYS A 46 -10.06 11.77 -7.49
C LYS A 46 -11.54 11.91 -7.15
N GLN A 47 -12.37 12.17 -8.17
CA GLN A 47 -13.82 12.22 -8.00
C GLN A 47 -14.38 10.86 -7.59
N ARG A 48 -13.96 9.76 -8.25
CA ARG A 48 -14.38 8.40 -7.90
C ARG A 48 -14.00 8.04 -6.46
N ARG A 49 -12.78 8.35 -6.00
CA ARG A 49 -12.39 8.15 -4.58
C ARG A 49 -13.26 8.94 -3.61
N THR A 50 -13.58 10.19 -3.96
CA THR A 50 -14.47 11.04 -3.17
C THR A 50 -15.88 10.45 -3.13
N ASP A 51 -16.42 10.01 -4.26
CA ASP A 51 -17.76 9.47 -4.42
C ASP A 51 -17.93 8.09 -3.76
N ALA A 52 -16.86 7.30 -3.69
CA ALA A 52 -16.81 6.09 -2.89
C ALA A 52 -16.99 6.40 -1.39
N LYS A 53 -16.71 7.63 -0.95
CA LYS A 53 -16.76 8.09 0.45
C LYS A 53 -15.73 7.37 1.34
N CYS A 54 -14.51 7.21 0.85
CA CYS A 54 -13.42 6.63 1.65
C CYS A 54 -12.76 7.62 2.62
N ASN A 55 -12.97 8.92 2.45
CA ASN A 55 -12.43 9.92 3.37
C ASN A 55 -13.02 9.74 4.77
N GLY A 56 -12.16 9.50 5.77
CA GLY A 56 -12.55 9.26 7.16
C GLY A 56 -13.22 7.92 7.45
N PHE A 57 -13.40 7.05 6.44
CA PHE A 57 -14.16 5.80 6.60
C PHE A 57 -13.57 4.86 7.66
N CYS A 58 -12.23 4.80 7.75
CA CYS A 58 -11.53 3.96 8.74
C CYS A 58 -11.02 4.74 9.96
N THR A 59 -11.43 6.00 10.14
CA THR A 59 -10.95 6.84 11.25
C THR A 59 -11.29 6.21 12.60
N GLU A 60 -12.54 5.76 12.79
CA GLU A 60 -12.99 5.14 14.03
C GLU A 60 -12.20 3.87 14.35
N VAL A 61 -12.12 2.93 13.40
CA VAL A 61 -11.35 1.67 13.57
C VAL A 61 -9.90 1.97 13.96
N ASN A 62 -9.26 2.93 13.29
CA ASN A 62 -7.88 3.31 13.57
C ASN A 62 -7.67 3.89 14.99
N THR A 63 -8.71 4.41 15.66
CA THR A 63 -8.58 4.87 17.05
C THR A 63 -8.37 3.73 18.06
N TYR A 64 -8.78 2.51 17.69
CA TYR A 64 -8.72 1.33 18.57
C TYR A 64 -7.51 0.43 18.29
N LEU A 65 -6.74 0.71 17.23
CA LEU A 65 -5.63 -0.13 16.83
C LEU A 65 -4.35 0.19 17.63
N PRO A 66 -3.51 -0.82 17.87
CA PRO A 66 -2.16 -0.59 18.38
C PRO A 66 -1.36 0.39 17.50
N PRO A 67 -0.42 1.16 18.09
CA PRO A 67 0.52 1.97 17.30
C PRO A 67 1.23 1.14 16.22
N GLY A 68 1.37 1.72 15.03
CA GLY A 68 1.99 1.05 13.86
C GLY A 68 1.05 0.14 13.08
N ILE A 69 -0.20 -0.06 13.51
CA ILE A 69 -1.22 -0.75 12.73
C ILE A 69 -2.20 0.28 12.19
N LYS A 70 -2.27 0.39 10.86
CA LYS A 70 -3.18 1.29 10.16
C LYS A 70 -4.08 0.50 9.24
N GLN A 71 -5.37 0.81 9.27
CA GLN A 71 -6.36 0.36 8.30
C GLN A 71 -6.63 1.48 7.30
N GLU A 72 -6.83 1.10 6.05
CA GLU A 72 -7.16 1.98 4.95
C GLU A 72 -8.48 1.54 4.32
N CYS A 73 -9.23 2.52 3.82
CA CYS A 73 -10.44 2.23 3.07
C CYS A 73 -10.05 1.62 1.73
N ASP A 74 -10.32 0.33 1.55
CA ASP A 74 -10.35 -0.32 0.25
C ASP A 74 -11.70 -0.10 -0.40
N GLU A 75 -11.71 0.04 -1.72
CA GLU A 75 -12.90 0.32 -2.51
C GLU A 75 -12.96 -0.63 -3.71
N TYR A 76 -14.12 -1.27 -3.93
CA TYR A 76 -14.29 -2.20 -5.03
C TYR A 76 -15.63 -1.99 -5.78
N PRO A 77 -15.64 -1.80 -7.10
CA PRO A 77 -14.48 -1.67 -7.99
C PRO A 77 -13.57 -0.47 -7.64
N PRO A 78 -12.24 -0.57 -7.86
CA PRO A 78 -11.32 0.47 -7.42
C PRO A 78 -11.47 1.74 -8.23
N ALA A 79 -11.14 2.90 -7.66
CA ALA A 79 -11.28 4.19 -8.35
C ALA A 79 -10.38 4.35 -9.61
N SER A 80 -9.40 3.46 -9.79
CA SER A 80 -8.62 3.35 -11.03
C SER A 80 -9.43 2.80 -12.21
N THR A 81 -10.65 2.29 -11.97
CA THR A 81 -11.59 1.80 -12.99
C THR A 81 -12.74 2.76 -13.24
N LYS A 82 -13.44 2.62 -14.37
CA LYS A 82 -14.63 3.44 -14.67
C LYS A 82 -15.85 3.08 -13.83
N GLN A 83 -15.91 1.84 -13.35
CA GLN A 83 -16.97 1.30 -12.50
C GLN A 83 -16.81 1.72 -11.03
N GLY A 84 -15.63 2.19 -10.64
CA GLY A 84 -15.39 2.70 -9.29
C GLY A 84 -16.11 4.01 -8.99
N GLY A 85 -16.19 4.35 -7.71
CA GLY A 85 -16.82 5.58 -7.22
C GLY A 85 -18.22 5.35 -6.64
N PRO A 86 -19.28 6.03 -7.13
CA PRO A 86 -20.60 5.94 -6.53
C PRO A 86 -21.08 4.49 -6.39
N GLY A 87 -21.33 4.08 -5.15
CA GLY A 87 -21.84 2.75 -4.85
C GLY A 87 -20.79 1.65 -4.93
N ALA A 88 -19.49 1.92 -4.95
CA ALA A 88 -18.46 0.90 -4.67
C ALA A 88 -18.63 0.31 -3.25
N SER A 89 -18.33 -0.98 -3.07
CA SER A 89 -18.19 -1.54 -1.73
C SER A 89 -16.95 -0.93 -1.06
N ARG A 90 -16.97 -0.91 0.28
CA ARG A 90 -15.86 -0.40 1.08
C ARG A 90 -15.61 -1.29 2.27
N LYS A 91 -14.33 -1.49 2.58
CA LYS A 91 -13.90 -2.22 3.77
C LYS A 91 -12.65 -1.55 4.34
N CYS A 92 -12.54 -1.53 5.66
CA CYS A 92 -11.27 -1.18 6.29
C CYS A 92 -10.38 -2.42 6.28
N ILE A 93 -9.27 -2.33 5.56
CA ILE A 93 -8.30 -3.42 5.47
C ILE A 93 -6.89 -2.89 5.83
N PRO A 94 -5.95 -3.75 6.29
CA PRO A 94 -4.63 -3.29 6.68
C PRO A 94 -3.95 -2.52 5.55
N ALA A 95 -3.31 -1.39 5.86
CA ALA A 95 -2.61 -0.54 4.90
C ALA A 95 -1.56 -1.33 4.10
N THR A 96 -0.88 -2.27 4.77
CA THR A 96 0.09 -3.18 4.16
C THR A 96 -0.50 -4.04 3.04
N GLN A 97 -1.79 -4.38 3.11
CA GLN A 97 -2.49 -5.14 2.06
C GLN A 97 -3.13 -4.23 1.01
N ASN A 98 -3.61 -3.05 1.40
CA ASN A 98 -4.26 -2.10 0.51
C ASN A 98 -3.22 -1.35 -0.35
N SER A 99 -2.68 -0.25 0.17
CA SER A 99 -1.68 0.56 -0.52
C SER A 99 -0.38 -0.22 -0.72
N GLY A 100 0.07 -0.99 0.28
CA GLY A 100 1.31 -1.75 0.20
C GLY A 100 1.33 -2.88 -0.84
N PHE A 101 0.20 -3.52 -1.13
CA PHE A 101 0.14 -4.70 -2.01
C PHE A 101 -0.80 -4.51 -3.21
N GLN A 102 -2.10 -4.26 -3.00
CA GLN A 102 -3.09 -4.14 -4.07
C GLN A 102 -2.77 -2.99 -5.03
N SER A 103 -2.50 -1.79 -4.50
CA SER A 103 -2.21 -0.60 -5.31
C SER A 103 -1.01 -0.85 -6.23
N HIS A 104 0.04 -1.48 -5.69
CA HIS A 104 1.24 -1.84 -6.45
C HIS A 104 0.94 -2.86 -7.56
N MET A 105 0.19 -3.93 -7.25
CA MET A 105 -0.20 -4.92 -8.26
C MET A 105 -0.98 -4.31 -9.42
N ILE A 106 -1.99 -3.48 -9.12
CA ILE A 106 -2.81 -2.82 -10.15
C ILE A 106 -1.94 -1.88 -10.99
N ARG A 107 -1.01 -1.15 -10.36
CA ARG A 107 -0.11 -0.24 -11.05
C ARG A 107 0.83 -0.97 -12.00
N ILE A 108 1.48 -2.06 -11.55
CA ILE A 108 2.35 -2.87 -12.40
C ILE A 108 1.54 -3.46 -13.55
N PHE A 109 0.37 -4.04 -13.27
CA PHE A 109 -0.51 -4.61 -14.29
C PHE A 109 -0.87 -3.58 -15.38
N ALA A 110 -1.30 -2.38 -14.99
CA ALA A 110 -1.68 -1.32 -15.93
C ALA A 110 -0.49 -0.63 -16.62
N SER A 111 0.74 -0.85 -16.14
CA SER A 111 1.94 -0.16 -16.64
C SER A 111 2.29 -0.51 -18.09
N LYS A 112 3.10 0.33 -18.72
CA LYS A 112 3.62 0.13 -20.09
C LYS A 112 4.39 -1.18 -20.27
N THR A 113 4.99 -1.71 -19.20
CA THR A 113 5.86 -2.90 -19.25
C THR A 113 5.09 -4.21 -19.13
N ARG A 114 3.80 -4.16 -18.77
CA ARG A 114 2.94 -5.35 -18.64
C ARG A 114 1.81 -5.35 -19.66
N CYS A 115 0.69 -4.68 -19.34
CA CYS A 115 -0.48 -4.67 -20.21
C CYS A 115 -0.68 -3.36 -20.97
N ASN A 116 0.04 -2.29 -20.60
CA ASN A 116 -0.04 -0.96 -21.21
C ASN A 116 -1.49 -0.47 -21.35
N LEU A 117 -2.27 -0.61 -20.27
CA LEU A 117 -3.70 -0.30 -20.29
C LEU A 117 -3.91 1.19 -20.54
N LYS A 118 -4.70 1.49 -21.57
CA LYS A 118 -5.18 2.81 -21.92
C LYS A 118 -6.56 3.02 -21.32
N MET A 119 -6.95 4.29 -21.20
CA MET A 119 -8.31 4.62 -20.79
C MET A 119 -9.32 3.87 -21.67
N ASP A 120 -10.38 3.35 -21.06
CA ASP A 120 -11.41 2.48 -21.66
C ASP A 120 -11.02 1.04 -21.97
N ASP A 121 -9.74 0.66 -21.88
CA ASP A 121 -9.35 -0.73 -22.15
C ASP A 121 -10.05 -1.68 -21.17
N PRO A 122 -10.68 -2.76 -21.68
CA PRO A 122 -11.29 -3.77 -20.82
C PRO A 122 -10.19 -4.65 -20.21
N PHE A 123 -10.39 -5.06 -18.97
CA PHE A 123 -9.60 -6.09 -18.30
C PHE A 123 -10.48 -6.88 -17.34
N ILE A 124 -10.05 -8.07 -16.95
CA ILE A 124 -10.76 -8.90 -15.98
C ILE A 124 -9.96 -8.87 -14.69
N ILE A 125 -10.63 -8.60 -13.57
CA ILE A 125 -10.11 -8.95 -12.25
C ILE A 125 -10.66 -10.32 -11.89
N ARG A 126 -9.79 -11.24 -11.49
CA ARG A 126 -10.15 -12.61 -11.10
C ARG A 126 -9.62 -12.94 -9.72
N MET A 127 -10.50 -13.42 -8.87
CA MET A 127 -10.17 -14.07 -7.60
C MET A 127 -9.73 -15.50 -7.89
N LYS A 128 -8.41 -15.73 -7.91
CA LYS A 128 -7.83 -17.04 -8.16
C LYS A 128 -8.16 -17.96 -6.99
N ASP A 129 -8.58 -19.19 -7.28
CA ASP A 129 -9.11 -20.20 -6.34
C ASP A 129 -10.57 -19.98 -5.89
N GLY A 130 -11.17 -18.88 -6.34
CA GLY A 130 -12.56 -18.53 -6.11
C GLY A 130 -12.92 -18.32 -4.63
N CYS A 131 -14.19 -18.04 -4.39
CA CYS A 131 -14.66 -17.70 -3.05
C CYS A 131 -14.87 -18.91 -2.13
N SER A 132 -14.70 -20.12 -2.68
CA SER A 132 -14.84 -21.40 -1.98
C SER A 132 -13.82 -21.59 -0.85
N TYR A 133 -12.65 -20.94 -0.95
CA TYR A 133 -11.53 -21.17 -0.04
C TYR A 133 -11.71 -20.53 1.34
N LEU A 134 -12.51 -19.47 1.47
CA LEU A 134 -12.69 -18.79 2.76
C LEU A 134 -13.43 -19.64 3.81
N GLY A 135 -13.86 -20.86 3.50
CA GLY A 135 -14.66 -21.68 4.43
C GLY A 135 -16.01 -21.04 4.80
N LEU A 136 -16.30 -19.87 4.24
CA LEU A 136 -17.58 -19.17 4.25
C LEU A 136 -18.56 -19.93 3.35
N THR A 137 -18.80 -21.20 3.67
CA THR A 137 -20.06 -21.82 3.35
C THR A 137 -21.14 -20.93 3.96
N LYS A 138 -21.97 -20.35 3.09
CA LYS A 138 -23.17 -19.56 3.41
C LYS A 138 -23.74 -19.91 4.79
N ARG A 139 -23.53 -19.04 5.79
CA ARG A 139 -24.31 -19.04 7.03
C ARG A 139 -25.51 -18.10 6.84
N TRP A 140 -26.34 -18.43 5.86
CA TRP A 140 -27.66 -17.86 5.50
C TRP A 140 -28.18 -18.79 4.39
N ASP A 141 -29.04 -19.78 4.62
CA ASP A 141 -30.31 -19.76 5.33
C ASP A 141 -30.50 -21.05 6.14
N GLY A 142 -31.21 -20.98 7.26
CA GLY A 142 -31.50 -22.15 8.08
C GLY A 142 -32.24 -23.24 7.30
N ILE A 143 -31.64 -24.43 7.22
CA ILE A 143 -32.27 -25.76 7.24
C ILE A 143 -31.18 -26.77 7.61
N THR A 144 -31.45 -27.51 8.68
CA THR A 144 -30.62 -28.58 9.24
C THR A 144 -30.50 -29.73 8.23
N THR A 145 -29.29 -30.06 7.79
CA THR A 145 -29.02 -31.42 7.30
C THR A 145 -27.70 -31.92 7.88
N THR A 146 -27.84 -32.75 8.90
CA THR A 146 -26.81 -33.55 9.58
C THR A 146 -26.21 -34.61 8.65
N LEU A 147 -24.87 -34.71 8.63
CA LEU A 147 -24.10 -35.95 8.39
C LEU A 147 -22.77 -35.88 9.19
N PRO A 148 -22.12 -37.02 9.50
CA PRO A 148 -21.88 -37.44 10.87
C PRO A 148 -20.53 -37.02 11.46
N ALA A 149 -20.56 -36.99 12.80
CA ALA A 149 -19.49 -36.63 13.72
C ALA A 149 -18.27 -37.58 13.69
N GLN A 150 -17.10 -37.03 14.00
CA GLN A 150 -16.27 -37.36 15.19
C GLN A 150 -14.91 -36.60 15.16
N PRO A 151 -14.19 -36.42 16.29
CA PRO A 151 -14.67 -35.99 17.61
C PRO A 151 -13.79 -34.91 18.30
N SER A 152 -14.42 -34.21 19.27
CA SER A 152 -13.88 -33.50 20.47
C SER A 152 -12.90 -32.33 20.32
N GLN A 153 -13.00 -31.22 21.04
CA GLN A 153 -14.05 -30.53 21.79
C GLN A 153 -13.38 -29.18 22.16
N LEU A 154 -13.97 -28.05 21.81
CA LEU A 154 -13.79 -26.82 22.58
C LEU A 154 -15.11 -26.07 22.58
N THR A 155 -15.78 -26.10 23.72
CA THR A 155 -17.02 -25.37 23.97
C THR A 155 -16.65 -23.92 24.29
N ILE A 156 -16.97 -22.99 23.40
CA ILE A 156 -16.99 -21.56 23.73
C ILE A 156 -18.45 -21.13 23.64
N ARG A 157 -18.96 -20.66 24.78
CA ARG A 157 -20.25 -19.96 24.89
C ARG A 157 -20.10 -18.59 24.23
N GLU A 158 -21.04 -18.28 23.35
CA GLU A 158 -21.28 -16.96 22.79
C GLU A 158 -21.83 -16.06 23.90
N ASP A 159 -21.14 -14.94 24.16
CA ASP A 159 -21.67 -13.62 24.49
C ASP A 159 -20.47 -12.63 24.40
N ASP A 160 -20.68 -11.51 23.72
CA ASP A 160 -19.78 -10.37 23.38
C ASP A 160 -18.92 -10.42 22.10
N ASP A 161 -19.17 -9.41 21.25
CA ASP A 161 -18.47 -9.05 20.02
C ASP A 161 -17.03 -8.58 20.33
N THR A 162 -16.07 -9.50 20.31
CA THR A 162 -14.64 -9.12 20.29
C THR A 162 -13.84 -10.08 19.41
N TYR A 163 -13.49 -9.63 18.20
CA TYR A 163 -12.53 -10.32 17.35
C TYR A 163 -11.13 -10.21 17.97
N SER A 164 -10.69 -11.28 18.63
CA SER A 164 -9.32 -11.44 19.12
C SER A 164 -8.41 -11.98 18.01
N TYR A 165 -7.48 -11.15 17.52
CA TYR A 165 -6.37 -11.60 16.69
C TYR A 165 -5.36 -12.38 17.56
N ALA A 166 -5.54 -13.71 17.63
CA ALA A 166 -4.55 -14.59 18.23
C ALA A 166 -3.42 -14.87 17.22
N GLY A 167 -2.26 -14.22 17.38
CA GLY A 167 -1.11 -14.51 16.51
C GLY A 167 0.21 -13.77 16.76
N LEU A 168 0.22 -12.63 17.46
CA LEU A 168 1.47 -11.92 17.78
C LEU A 168 1.73 -11.96 19.28
N LYS A 169 2.68 -12.80 19.71
CA LYS A 169 3.17 -12.80 21.09
C LYS A 169 3.87 -11.48 21.36
N LYS A 170 3.21 -10.62 22.13
CA LYS A 170 3.73 -9.38 22.70
C LYS A 170 4.93 -9.70 23.60
N ARG A 171 6.07 -9.06 23.35
CA ARG A 171 7.16 -8.95 24.33
C ARG A 171 6.66 -7.97 25.41
N GLN A 172 6.23 -8.50 26.55
CA GLN A 172 5.86 -7.68 27.71
C GLN A 172 7.08 -7.33 28.55
N ASN A 173 6.99 -6.13 29.12
CA ASN A 173 7.85 -5.47 30.10
C ASN A 173 9.11 -4.79 29.57
N GLU A 174 9.05 -3.46 29.49
CA GLU A 174 9.95 -2.62 30.28
C GLU A 174 9.31 -1.26 30.59
N THR A 175 9.40 -0.90 31.87
CA THR A 175 8.78 0.23 32.55
C THR A 175 9.44 1.53 32.11
N SER A 176 8.64 2.50 31.66
CA SER A 176 9.08 3.84 31.30
C SER A 176 9.52 4.65 32.52
N THR A 177 10.83 4.89 32.65
CA THR A 177 11.39 6.09 33.28
C THR A 177 12.81 6.31 32.78
N THR A 178 13.00 7.15 31.75
CA THR A 178 14.05 8.19 31.67
C THR A 178 13.99 8.87 30.30
N SER A 179 14.32 10.17 30.28
CA SER A 179 14.66 10.92 29.08
C SER A 179 15.81 10.21 28.35
N SER A 180 15.46 9.29 27.47
CA SER A 180 16.38 8.62 26.56
C SER A 180 16.52 9.52 25.35
N ALA A 181 17.74 9.95 25.05
CA ALA A 181 18.04 10.53 23.75
C ALA A 181 17.46 9.62 22.65
N GLU A 182 16.73 10.20 21.70
CA GLU A 182 16.28 9.42 20.56
C GLU A 182 17.50 8.79 19.87
N PRO A 183 17.46 7.49 19.55
CA PRO A 183 18.59 6.82 18.95
C PRO A 183 18.90 7.48 17.60
N SER A 184 20.13 7.97 17.42
CA SER A 184 20.59 8.56 16.15
C SER A 184 20.79 7.53 15.03
N GLN A 185 20.68 6.24 15.37
CA GLN A 185 20.87 5.12 14.45
C GLN A 185 19.73 4.11 14.57
N LEU A 186 19.28 3.62 13.42
CA LEU A 186 18.29 2.55 13.29
C LEU A 186 18.95 1.35 12.64
N SER A 187 18.72 0.14 13.18
CA SER A 187 19.14 -1.12 12.55
C SER A 187 17.90 -1.96 12.25
N LEU A 188 17.80 -2.43 11.01
CA LEU A 188 16.68 -3.24 10.54
C LEU A 188 17.20 -4.52 9.90
N SER A 189 16.44 -5.59 10.01
CA SER A 189 16.70 -6.84 9.30
C SER A 189 15.40 -7.58 9.04
N GLY A 190 15.28 -8.22 7.89
CA GLY A 190 14.10 -9.01 7.54
C GLY A 190 14.43 -10.06 6.49
N PHE A 191 13.50 -10.99 6.26
CA PHE A 191 13.63 -12.02 5.24
C PHE A 191 12.28 -12.39 4.61
N ASN A 192 12.30 -12.86 3.37
CA ASN A 192 11.17 -13.52 2.69
C ASN A 192 11.70 -14.43 1.57
N ASP A 193 11.08 -15.59 1.36
CA ASP A 193 11.40 -16.54 0.28
C ASP A 193 10.26 -16.71 -0.73
N THR A 194 9.16 -15.98 -0.55
CA THR A 194 7.93 -16.23 -1.29
C THR A 194 7.96 -15.53 -2.64
N LEU A 195 8.14 -16.32 -3.70
CA LEU A 195 8.00 -15.86 -5.08
C LEU A 195 6.54 -15.49 -5.41
N MET A 196 6.35 -14.31 -5.97
CA MET A 196 5.10 -13.74 -6.43
C MET A 196 5.12 -13.63 -7.95
N SER A 197 4.00 -13.86 -8.62
CA SER A 197 3.85 -13.66 -10.06
C SER A 197 2.47 -13.07 -10.38
N ILE A 198 2.39 -12.12 -11.32
CA ILE A 198 1.12 -11.59 -11.88
C ILE A 198 0.75 -12.44 -13.08
N GLY A 199 0.39 -13.71 -12.89
CA GLY A 199 -0.07 -14.58 -13.98
C GLY A 199 0.49 -15.99 -13.93
N ASP A 200 -0.06 -16.86 -14.78
CA ASP A 200 0.48 -18.21 -15.06
C ASP A 200 1.21 -18.25 -16.42
N ASP A 201 1.28 -17.12 -17.13
CA ASP A 201 2.11 -17.04 -18.32
C ASP A 201 3.58 -16.93 -17.89
N ASN A 202 4.46 -17.76 -18.45
CA ASN A 202 5.90 -17.75 -18.18
C ASN A 202 6.59 -16.41 -18.55
N ASN A 203 5.83 -15.39 -18.92
CA ASN A 203 6.27 -14.11 -19.43
C ASN A 203 6.01 -12.94 -18.45
N THR A 204 5.37 -13.19 -17.31
CA THR A 204 5.19 -12.18 -16.27
C THR A 204 6.35 -12.23 -15.28
N PRO A 205 7.16 -11.14 -15.17
CA PRO A 205 8.20 -11.09 -14.15
C PRO A 205 7.63 -11.40 -12.78
N SER A 206 8.28 -12.36 -12.13
CA SER A 206 8.02 -12.73 -10.75
C SER A 206 8.84 -11.82 -9.83
N TRP A 207 8.47 -11.73 -8.55
CA TRP A 207 9.19 -10.91 -7.58
C TRP A 207 9.06 -11.48 -6.17
N ILE A 208 9.95 -11.06 -5.29
CA ILE A 208 9.91 -11.33 -3.85
C ILE A 208 9.91 -9.96 -3.16
N ALA A 209 9.04 -9.76 -2.17
CA ALA A 209 8.97 -8.50 -1.44
C ALA A 209 9.21 -8.75 0.05
N VAL A 210 9.99 -7.88 0.68
CA VAL A 210 10.23 -7.85 2.13
C VAL A 210 9.83 -6.47 2.64
N GLY A 211 8.98 -6.41 3.65
CA GLY A 211 8.61 -5.14 4.30
C GLY A 211 9.81 -4.55 5.05
N LEU A 212 9.94 -3.22 5.00
CA LEU A 212 10.95 -2.43 5.72
C LEU A 212 10.33 -1.63 6.89
N ASP A 213 9.05 -1.86 7.19
CA ASP A 213 8.23 -1.11 8.14
C ASP A 213 8.25 0.42 7.88
N GLU A 214 7.78 1.20 8.85
CA GLU A 214 7.83 2.67 8.83
C GLU A 214 9.28 3.15 8.97
N LEU A 215 9.72 3.98 8.02
CA LEU A 215 11.05 4.56 8.02
C LEU A 215 10.96 6.06 8.37
N PRO A 216 11.57 6.53 9.48
CA PRO A 216 11.69 7.96 9.77
C PRO A 216 12.55 8.72 8.75
N ALA A 217 12.54 10.05 8.82
CA ALA A 217 13.45 10.87 8.01
C ALA A 217 14.92 10.55 8.35
N GLY A 218 15.75 10.36 7.32
CA GLY A 218 17.13 9.93 7.51
C GLY A 218 17.77 9.37 6.24
N THR A 219 19.03 8.97 6.35
CA THR A 219 19.78 8.32 5.26
C THR A 219 19.97 6.84 5.57
N TYR A 220 19.66 5.99 4.60
CA TYR A 220 19.60 4.55 4.73
C TYR A 220 20.57 3.87 3.78
N ALA A 221 21.16 2.77 4.25
CA ALA A 221 21.91 1.82 3.45
C ALA A 221 21.37 0.41 3.72
N ILE A 222 20.82 -0.24 2.69
CA ILE A 222 20.26 -1.61 2.75
C ILE A 222 21.19 -2.54 1.99
N SER A 223 21.82 -3.48 2.69
CA SER A 223 22.65 -4.52 2.10
C SER A 223 21.88 -5.82 1.95
N VAL A 224 21.90 -6.38 0.74
CA VAL A 224 21.13 -7.56 0.33
C VAL A 224 22.09 -8.56 -0.32
N PRO A 225 22.38 -9.70 0.33
CA PRO A 225 23.10 -10.79 -0.32
C PRO A 225 22.19 -11.51 -1.32
N LEU A 226 22.61 -11.54 -2.59
CA LEU A 226 21.91 -12.20 -3.69
C LEU A 226 22.67 -13.46 -4.13
N GLU A 227 21.99 -14.60 -4.15
CA GLU A 227 22.54 -15.90 -4.55
C GLU A 227 22.90 -15.97 -6.05
N PHE A 228 22.23 -15.16 -6.87
CA PHE A 228 22.44 -15.07 -8.31
C PHE A 228 22.02 -13.68 -8.81
N GLN A 229 22.27 -13.40 -10.09
CA GLN A 229 21.83 -12.17 -10.72
C GLN A 229 20.30 -12.15 -10.87
N ILE A 230 19.66 -11.10 -10.34
CA ILE A 230 18.23 -10.86 -10.51
C ILE A 230 18.00 -9.74 -11.54
N THR A 231 16.76 -9.50 -11.97
CA THR A 231 16.45 -8.45 -12.94
C THR A 231 16.60 -7.06 -12.33
N GLU A 232 16.04 -6.88 -11.12
CA GLU A 232 15.98 -5.58 -10.46
C GLU A 232 15.85 -5.77 -8.95
N LEU A 233 16.49 -4.88 -8.18
CA LEU A 233 16.28 -4.74 -6.74
C LEU A 233 15.85 -3.30 -6.48
N VAL A 234 14.70 -3.09 -5.83
CA VAL A 234 14.12 -1.75 -5.68
C VAL A 234 13.51 -1.55 -4.28
N VAL A 235 13.60 -0.33 -3.76
CA VAL A 235 12.91 0.12 -2.54
C VAL A 235 11.78 1.05 -2.92
N LEU A 236 10.56 0.67 -2.55
CA LEU A 236 9.33 1.44 -2.81
C LEU A 236 8.58 1.73 -1.50
N ASP A 237 7.87 2.85 -1.39
CA ASP A 237 6.87 3.05 -0.32
C ASP A 237 5.51 2.40 -0.65
N GLY A 238 4.55 2.53 0.28
CA GLY A 238 3.17 2.09 0.06
C GLY A 238 2.40 2.84 -1.04
N GLU A 239 2.88 3.99 -1.53
CA GLU A 239 2.33 4.65 -2.73
C GLU A 239 3.05 4.18 -4.02
N GLY A 240 4.10 3.38 -3.84
CA GLY A 240 5.00 2.85 -4.85
C GLY A 240 6.01 3.87 -5.37
N VAL A 241 6.25 4.98 -4.67
CA VAL A 241 7.35 5.90 -4.98
C VAL A 241 8.67 5.16 -4.78
N GLU A 242 9.56 5.28 -5.76
CA GLU A 242 10.87 4.65 -5.74
C GLU A 242 11.91 5.53 -5.06
N TYR A 243 12.67 4.93 -4.14
CA TYR A 243 13.73 5.61 -3.38
C TYR A 243 15.13 5.15 -3.77
N ALA A 244 15.29 3.88 -4.14
CA ALA A 244 16.54 3.34 -4.64
C ALA A 244 16.27 2.11 -5.51
N SER A 245 17.08 1.92 -6.54
CA SER A 245 17.06 0.73 -7.39
C SER A 245 18.46 0.31 -7.82
N ALA A 246 18.60 -0.95 -8.18
CA ALA A 246 19.75 -1.51 -8.86
C ALA A 246 19.28 -2.46 -9.95
N GLU A 247 19.77 -2.25 -11.17
CA GLU A 247 19.47 -3.11 -12.33
C GLU A 247 20.49 -4.24 -12.45
N SER A 248 20.00 -5.43 -12.75
CA SER A 248 20.83 -6.65 -12.90
C SER A 248 21.81 -6.94 -11.72
N PRO A 249 21.43 -6.71 -10.44
CA PRO A 249 22.36 -6.86 -9.32
C PRO A 249 22.68 -8.32 -9.03
N SER A 250 23.85 -8.59 -8.46
CA SER A 250 24.32 -9.92 -8.04
C SER A 250 25.27 -9.82 -6.84
N GLY A 251 25.49 -10.92 -6.11
CA GLY A 251 26.34 -10.92 -4.93
C GLY A 251 25.81 -10.00 -3.82
N LEU A 252 26.69 -9.33 -3.07
CA LEU A 252 26.27 -8.35 -2.07
C LEU A 252 25.94 -7.01 -2.75
N THR A 253 24.67 -6.65 -2.77
CA THR A 253 24.20 -5.36 -3.33
C THR A 253 23.75 -4.44 -2.21
N THR A 254 24.17 -3.17 -2.26
CA THR A 254 23.74 -2.14 -1.29
C THR A 254 22.96 -1.04 -1.99
N LEU A 255 21.73 -0.81 -1.54
CA LEU A 255 20.88 0.31 -1.95
C LEU A 255 21.00 1.46 -0.94
N ASN A 256 21.29 2.66 -1.42
CA ASN A 256 21.39 3.85 -0.57
C ASN A 256 20.30 4.85 -0.96
N PHE A 257 19.58 5.40 0.02
CA PHE A 257 18.56 6.43 -0.20
C PHE A 257 18.41 7.35 1.01
N THR A 258 17.79 8.51 0.79
CA THR A 258 17.49 9.49 1.84
C THR A 258 15.99 9.77 1.84
N LEU A 259 15.44 9.90 3.05
CA LEU A 259 14.07 10.30 3.31
C LEU A 259 14.07 11.65 4.00
N ASP A 260 13.44 12.64 3.38
CA ASP A 260 13.27 13.98 3.98
C ASP A 260 12.12 14.03 5.01
N TYR A 261 11.29 12.99 5.04
CA TYR A 261 10.12 12.85 5.90
C TYR A 261 9.92 11.40 6.32
N LYS A 262 9.10 11.17 7.34
CA LYS A 262 8.75 9.82 7.80
C LYS A 262 7.75 9.18 6.82
N LEU A 263 7.99 7.92 6.46
CA LEU A 263 7.04 7.10 5.71
C LEU A 263 6.01 6.46 6.65
N ASP A 264 4.80 7.02 6.69
CA ASP A 264 3.71 6.51 7.52
C ASP A 264 3.03 5.25 6.96
N THR A 265 3.30 4.89 5.70
CA THR A 265 2.79 3.66 5.06
C THR A 265 3.84 2.54 5.02
N GLY A 266 5.05 2.83 5.50
CA GLY A 266 6.21 1.96 5.39
C GLY A 266 6.78 1.81 3.99
N ALA A 267 7.87 1.07 3.90
CA ALA A 267 8.53 0.74 2.63
C ALA A 267 8.65 -0.77 2.42
N SER A 268 8.95 -1.17 1.19
CA SER A 268 9.19 -2.55 0.79
C SER A 268 10.43 -2.63 -0.09
N LEU A 269 11.27 -3.62 0.20
CA LEU A 269 12.35 -4.08 -0.67
C LEU A 269 11.79 -5.14 -1.61
N ILE A 270 11.88 -4.92 -2.92
CA ILE A 270 11.37 -5.82 -3.94
C ILE A 270 12.52 -6.31 -4.81
N ALA A 271 12.66 -7.63 -4.91
CA ALA A 271 13.58 -8.30 -5.82
C ALA A 271 12.78 -8.88 -6.99
N VAL A 272 12.95 -8.34 -8.20
CA VAL A 272 12.31 -8.86 -9.42
C VAL A 272 13.18 -9.97 -9.98
N THR A 273 12.66 -11.19 -9.98
CA THR A 273 13.36 -12.40 -10.40
C THR A 273 12.37 -13.47 -10.85
N ASP A 274 12.78 -14.28 -11.82
CA ASP A 274 12.05 -15.45 -12.30
C ASP A 274 12.32 -16.72 -11.46
N ARG A 275 13.22 -16.65 -10.48
CA ARG A 275 13.66 -17.79 -9.68
C ARG A 275 13.31 -17.59 -8.21
N LYS A 276 12.86 -18.67 -7.56
CA LYS A 276 12.69 -18.67 -6.10
C LYS A 276 14.06 -18.53 -5.43
N MET A 277 14.17 -17.64 -4.45
CA MET A 277 15.36 -17.46 -3.61
C MET A 277 14.97 -16.93 -2.23
N ASN A 278 15.90 -16.98 -1.28
CA ASN A 278 15.72 -16.31 0.01
C ASN A 278 16.26 -14.88 -0.10
N ILE A 279 15.38 -13.89 0.02
CA ILE A 279 15.81 -12.51 0.19
C ILE A 279 15.91 -12.24 1.68
N SER A 280 17.10 -11.85 2.12
CA SER A 280 17.35 -11.29 3.45
C SER A 280 18.03 -9.94 3.30
N TYR A 281 17.85 -9.05 4.26
CA TYR A 281 18.54 -7.77 4.24
C TYR A 281 19.02 -7.38 5.64
N THR A 282 20.06 -6.56 5.66
CA THR A 282 20.48 -5.78 6.82
C THR A 282 20.51 -4.32 6.42
N ALA A 283 19.91 -3.44 7.23
CA ALA A 283 19.92 -2.02 6.98
C ALA A 283 20.42 -1.22 8.17
N THR A 284 21.10 -0.11 7.86
CA THR A 284 21.46 0.92 8.82
C THR A 284 20.87 2.25 8.36
N GLY A 285 20.19 2.95 9.26
CA GLY A 285 19.68 4.30 9.06
C GLY A 285 20.39 5.29 9.99
N GLN A 286 20.82 6.44 9.45
CA GLN A 286 21.18 7.61 10.25
C GLN A 286 19.99 8.57 10.25
N LEU A 287 19.41 8.79 11.43
CA LEU A 287 18.21 9.62 11.56
C LEU A 287 18.57 11.10 11.41
N SER A 288 17.80 11.81 10.59
CA SER A 288 17.90 13.26 10.53
C SER A 288 17.31 13.83 11.81
N THR A 289 18.10 14.54 12.60
CA THR A 289 17.55 15.35 13.68
C THR A 289 16.67 16.41 13.03
N VAL A 290 15.36 16.25 13.11
CA VAL A 290 14.44 17.31 12.71
C VAL A 290 14.64 18.43 13.73
N THR A 291 15.55 19.35 13.44
CA THR A 291 15.68 20.58 14.20
C THR A 291 14.40 21.34 13.95
N ALA A 292 13.42 21.18 14.85
CA ALA A 292 12.21 21.97 14.81
C ALA A 292 12.65 23.44 14.65
N PRO A 293 12.13 24.18 13.66
CA PRO A 293 12.51 25.57 13.48
C PRO A 293 12.28 26.27 14.81
N LEU A 294 13.37 26.75 15.42
CA LEU A 294 13.30 27.59 16.60
C LEU A 294 12.46 28.80 16.18
N ASN A 295 11.20 28.82 16.60
CA ASN A 295 10.36 30.01 16.54
C ASN A 295 11.04 31.05 17.45
N SER A 296 11.99 31.79 16.87
CA SER A 296 12.52 32.99 17.47
C SER A 296 11.43 34.05 17.38
N ASN A 297 10.46 33.98 18.29
CA ASN A 297 9.67 35.14 18.67
C ASN A 297 10.62 36.12 19.36
N SER A 298 11.45 36.78 18.54
CA SER A 298 12.06 38.05 18.91
C SER A 298 10.90 39.00 19.12
N ALA A 299 10.69 39.39 20.39
CA ALA A 299 9.82 40.48 20.76
C ALA A 299 10.37 41.75 20.08
N GLY A 300 9.87 42.02 18.88
CA GLY A 300 10.14 43.24 18.13
C GLY A 300 9.56 44.42 18.90
N SER A 301 10.45 45.22 19.47
CA SER A 301 10.18 46.56 19.96
C SER A 301 9.50 47.40 18.88
N HIS A 302 8.40 48.04 19.26
CA HIS A 302 7.69 49.04 18.48
C HIS A 302 8.63 50.07 17.82
N PHE A 303 8.52 50.22 16.50
CA PHE A 303 8.87 51.46 15.79
C PHE A 303 7.63 51.95 15.02
N PRO A 304 7.30 53.25 15.07
CA PRO A 304 6.06 53.76 14.51
C PRO A 304 6.14 53.99 12.99
N LEU A 305 4.94 53.89 12.40
CA LEU A 305 4.54 54.23 11.04
C LEU A 305 5.24 55.48 10.45
N LEU A 306 5.72 55.34 9.21
CA LEU A 306 5.62 56.38 8.19
C LEU A 306 5.50 55.71 6.81
N MET A 307 4.31 55.79 6.21
CA MET A 307 4.07 55.42 4.82
C MET A 307 4.67 56.47 3.87
N PRO A 308 5.04 56.05 2.66
CA PRO A 308 4.52 56.77 1.50
C PRO A 308 3.83 55.85 0.50
N VAL A 309 2.70 56.38 0.03
CA VAL A 309 1.89 55.92 -1.10
C VAL A 309 2.77 55.81 -2.35
N GLY A 310 2.83 54.62 -2.94
CA GLY A 310 3.60 54.33 -4.15
C GLY A 310 2.75 53.60 -5.18
N LEU A 311 2.12 54.40 -6.04
CA LEU A 311 1.46 54.11 -7.32
C LEU A 311 2.08 52.91 -8.09
N ILE A 312 1.30 51.85 -8.38
CA ILE A 312 1.66 50.86 -9.41
C ILE A 312 0.67 50.96 -10.57
N VAL A 313 1.23 51.38 -11.70
CA VAL A 313 0.62 51.51 -13.02
C VAL A 313 0.51 50.11 -13.65
N TYR A 314 -0.69 49.76 -14.11
CA TYR A 314 -0.95 48.61 -14.99
C TYR A 314 -0.38 48.91 -16.38
N ILE A 315 0.57 48.10 -16.85
CA ILE A 315 0.95 48.04 -18.27
C ILE A 315 0.50 46.69 -18.83
N PHE A 316 -0.53 46.75 -19.66
CA PHE A 316 -0.87 45.70 -20.62
C PHE A 316 0.19 45.71 -21.73
N LEU A 317 0.90 44.60 -21.93
CA LEU A 317 1.69 44.39 -23.15
C LEU A 317 1.00 43.32 -24.00
N LEU A 318 0.34 43.80 -25.06
CA LEU A 318 -0.05 43.04 -26.24
C LEU A 318 1.23 42.59 -26.97
N MET A 319 1.41 41.29 -27.17
CA MET A 319 2.30 40.80 -28.23
C MET A 319 1.49 40.22 -29.37
N GLY A 320 1.70 40.87 -30.52
CA GLY A 320 1.00 40.65 -31.76
C GLY A 320 1.51 39.45 -32.55
N ILE A 321 0.61 39.05 -33.44
CA ILE A 321 0.73 38.08 -34.51
C ILE A 321 1.62 38.64 -35.63
N VAL A 322 2.52 37.81 -36.18
CA VAL A 322 3.10 38.02 -37.52
C VAL A 322 3.04 36.69 -38.28
N PRO A 323 2.44 36.61 -39.47
CA PRO A 323 2.62 35.49 -40.39
C PRO A 323 3.76 35.79 -41.38
N GLY A 324 4.59 34.78 -41.65
CA GLY A 324 5.58 34.77 -42.72
C GLY A 324 5.07 34.07 -43.99
N PRO A 325 5.78 34.23 -45.12
CA PRO A 325 5.31 34.06 -46.50
C PRO A 325 4.94 32.64 -46.93
#